data_AF-A0AB33UCA6-F1
#
_entry.id   AF-A0AB33UCA6-F1
#
_cell.length_a   1.000
_cell.length_b   1.000
_cell.length_c   1.000
_cell.angle_alpha   90.00
_cell.angle_beta   90.00
_cell.angle_gamma   90.00
#
_symmetry.space_group_name_H-M   'P 1'
#
loop_
_entity.id
_entity.type
_entity.pdbx_description
1 polymer ?
#
loop_
_entity_poly.entity_id
_entity_poly.type
_entity_poly.pdbx_seq_one_letter_code
_entity_poly.pdbx_strand_id
1 'polypeptide(L)'
;MDSYWSGCLTLTIQPEKDIAKRDIVLAIDLPNAVYDKLVKESNYPVIRMSADINHQYMSPIQRMKIAQYYLYLYQSARFVVTTRLHGTLPCLALGTPVLNIQEKGFEEGRFAGLRELAHHVTVEEFLSGIYDINNPLPNPQRHLEIRKNLEERCQAFTVFSSSKGFLNGQPLLEFLADPDLIQSVVTGLWSAHQQYGIYR
;
A
#
# COMPACT_ATOMS: atom_id res chain seq x y z
N MET A 1 -8.23 32.29 -1.11
CA MET A 1 -8.31 31.29 -2.19
C MET A 1 -8.63 29.98 -1.53
N ASP A 2 -9.75 29.37 -1.87
CA ASP A 2 -10.09 28.04 -1.37
C ASP A 2 -9.17 27.02 -2.07
N SER A 3 -8.51 26.17 -1.29
CA SER A 3 -7.70 25.08 -1.83
C SER A 3 -8.62 23.97 -2.33
N TYR A 4 -8.36 23.47 -3.55
CA TYR A 4 -9.13 22.38 -4.14
C TYR A 4 -8.64 21.03 -3.62
N TRP A 5 -9.52 20.28 -2.94
CA TRP A 5 -9.23 18.91 -2.51
C TRP A 5 -9.38 17.94 -3.69
N SER A 6 -8.25 17.41 -4.18
CA SER A 6 -8.24 16.61 -5.41
C SER A 6 -8.40 15.11 -5.22
N GLY A 7 -8.32 14.59 -3.99
CA GLY A 7 -8.17 13.16 -3.73
C GLY A 7 -6.80 12.61 -4.17
N CYS A 8 -6.66 11.28 -4.19
CA CYS A 8 -5.42 10.58 -4.62
C CYS A 8 -5.71 9.60 -5.77
N LEU A 9 -4.96 9.72 -6.88
CA LEU A 9 -5.12 8.88 -8.07
C LEU A 9 -4.92 7.38 -7.82
N THR A 10 -4.22 6.99 -6.75
CA THR A 10 -4.07 5.55 -6.44
C THR A 10 -5.41 4.87 -6.12
N LEU A 11 -6.44 5.63 -5.75
CA LEU A 11 -7.80 5.12 -5.56
C LEU A 11 -8.43 4.57 -6.85
N THR A 12 -7.92 4.95 -8.02
CA THR A 12 -8.42 4.47 -9.33
C THR A 12 -7.68 3.23 -9.83
N ILE A 13 -6.69 2.71 -9.09
CA ILE A 13 -5.94 1.51 -9.49
C ILE A 13 -6.89 0.32 -9.55
N GLN A 14 -6.89 -0.36 -10.69
CA GLN A 14 -7.70 -1.56 -10.91
C GLN A 14 -6.94 -2.80 -10.40
N PRO A 15 -7.61 -3.73 -9.69
CA PRO A 15 -7.00 -4.99 -9.29
C PRO A 15 -6.81 -5.93 -10.47
N GLU A 16 -5.84 -6.84 -10.37
CA GLU A 16 -5.75 -7.98 -11.28
C GLU A 16 -6.79 -9.04 -10.93
N LYS A 17 -7.41 -9.67 -11.91
CA LYS A 17 -8.46 -10.67 -11.65
C LYS A 17 -7.92 -11.97 -11.04
N ASP A 18 -6.68 -12.32 -11.41
CA ASP A 18 -6.11 -13.65 -11.15
C ASP A 18 -5.08 -13.66 -10.00
N ILE A 19 -5.01 -12.59 -9.19
CA ILE A 19 -4.19 -12.56 -7.98
C ILE A 19 -5.03 -13.04 -6.80
N ALA A 20 -4.77 -14.26 -6.34
CA ALA A 20 -5.38 -14.81 -5.14
C ALA A 20 -4.84 -14.16 -3.86
N LYS A 21 -5.71 -14.06 -2.85
CA LYS A 21 -5.33 -13.71 -1.48
C LYS A 21 -4.46 -14.82 -0.87
N ARG A 22 -3.50 -14.41 -0.06
CA ARG A 22 -2.58 -15.25 0.70
C ARG A 22 -2.73 -14.91 2.17
N ASP A 23 -2.58 -15.92 3.01
CA ASP A 23 -2.60 -15.78 4.47
C ASP A 23 -1.28 -15.19 4.99
N ILE A 24 -1.01 -13.95 4.58
CA ILE A 24 0.15 -13.14 4.94
C ILE A 24 -0.33 -11.76 5.36
N VAL A 25 0.26 -11.23 6.42
CA VAL A 25 0.08 -9.85 6.86
C VAL A 25 1.28 -9.02 6.43
N LEU A 26 1.04 -7.85 5.83
CA LEU A 26 2.11 -6.90 5.52
C LEU A 26 2.19 -5.83 6.60
N ALA A 27 3.37 -5.66 7.18
CA ALA A 27 3.71 -4.62 8.13
C ALA A 27 4.61 -3.59 7.44
N ILE A 28 4.05 -2.43 7.08
CA ILE A 28 4.72 -1.44 6.24
C ILE A 28 5.05 -0.19 7.05
N ASP A 29 6.34 0.08 7.23
CA ASP A 29 6.86 1.26 7.95
C ASP A 29 6.29 1.40 9.38
N LEU A 30 6.09 0.28 10.08
CA LEU A 30 5.60 0.27 11.46
C LEU A 30 6.73 0.54 12.47
N PRO A 31 6.44 1.29 13.56
CA PRO A 31 7.32 1.36 14.73
C PRO A 31 7.58 -0.03 15.30
N ASN A 32 8.79 -0.26 15.84
CA ASN A 32 9.19 -1.58 16.38
C ASN A 32 8.17 -2.15 17.38
N ALA A 33 7.69 -1.36 18.34
CA ALA A 33 6.71 -1.84 19.32
C ALA A 33 5.39 -2.34 18.69
N VAL A 34 4.93 -1.67 17.63
CA VAL A 34 3.70 -2.05 16.90
C VAL A 34 3.97 -3.33 16.10
N TYR A 35 5.11 -3.40 15.42
CA TYR A 35 5.53 -4.58 14.67
C TYR A 35 5.68 -5.81 15.59
N ASP A 36 6.35 -5.66 16.72
CA ASP A 36 6.60 -6.75 17.66
C ASP A 36 5.30 -7.31 18.22
N LYS A 37 4.33 -6.44 18.57
CA LYS A 37 2.98 -6.87 18.97
C LYS A 37 2.27 -7.59 17.83
N LEU A 38 2.30 -7.05 16.62
CA LEU A 38 1.67 -7.63 15.44
C LEU A 38 2.21 -9.04 15.15
N VAL A 39 3.53 -9.24 15.19
CA VAL A 39 4.17 -10.55 15.01
C VAL A 39 3.78 -11.52 16.12
N LYS A 40 3.75 -11.06 17.37
CA LYS A 40 3.43 -11.88 18.53
C LYS A 40 1.98 -12.41 18.52
N GLU A 41 1.04 -11.62 18.02
CA GLU A 41 -0.40 -11.91 18.11
C GLU A 41 -1.00 -12.45 16.82
N SER A 42 -0.30 -12.33 15.68
CA SER A 42 -0.79 -12.77 14.38
C SER A 42 -0.75 -14.29 14.26
N ASN A 43 -1.86 -14.88 13.82
CA ASN A 43 -1.94 -16.28 13.41
C ASN A 43 -1.28 -16.56 12.05
N TYR A 44 -0.86 -15.51 11.35
CA TYR A 44 -0.34 -15.56 9.99
C TYR A 44 1.09 -15.00 9.92
N PRO A 45 1.92 -15.48 8.98
CA PRO A 45 3.23 -14.87 8.72
C PRO A 45 3.12 -13.35 8.48
N VAL A 46 3.93 -12.60 9.22
CA VAL A 46 4.03 -11.14 9.08
C VAL A 46 5.30 -10.83 8.30
N ILE A 47 5.16 -10.13 7.18
CA ILE A 47 6.28 -9.63 6.39
C ILE A 47 6.49 -8.15 6.73
N ARG A 48 7.65 -7.83 7.30
CA ARG A 48 8.09 -6.44 7.48
C ARG A 48 8.63 -5.89 6.18
N MET A 49 8.20 -4.70 5.80
CA MET A 49 8.73 -3.99 4.64
C MET A 49 8.67 -2.48 4.83
N SER A 50 9.38 -1.75 3.97
CA SER A 50 9.35 -0.29 3.92
C SER A 50 8.90 0.18 2.55
N ALA A 51 8.15 1.29 2.48
CA ALA A 51 7.86 1.94 1.22
C ALA A 51 9.04 2.80 0.70
N ASP A 52 10.03 3.09 1.57
CA ASP A 52 11.21 3.88 1.21
C ASP A 52 12.28 2.98 0.58
N ILE A 53 12.20 2.82 -0.74
CA ILE A 53 13.25 2.16 -1.53
C ILE A 53 14.31 3.16 -2.01
N ASN A 54 15.59 2.77 -1.94
CA ASN A 54 16.63 3.52 -2.65
C ASN A 54 16.53 3.23 -4.15
N HIS A 55 16.12 4.24 -4.91
CA HIS A 55 15.89 4.16 -6.35
C HIS A 55 16.96 4.90 -7.17
N GLN A 56 18.07 5.32 -6.55
CA GLN A 56 19.14 6.10 -7.18
C GLN A 56 19.69 5.41 -8.43
N TYR A 57 19.77 4.09 -8.42
CA TYR A 57 20.30 3.28 -9.51
C TYR A 57 19.21 2.62 -10.37
N MET A 58 17.96 3.05 -10.22
CA MET A 58 16.82 2.50 -10.98
C MET A 58 16.38 3.44 -12.09
N SER A 59 16.22 2.90 -13.30
CA SER A 59 15.55 3.56 -14.41
C SER A 59 14.05 3.79 -14.11
N PRO A 60 13.36 4.70 -14.83
CA PRO A 60 11.92 4.87 -14.66
C PRO A 60 11.11 3.58 -14.85
N ILE A 61 11.51 2.72 -15.79
CA ILE A 61 10.86 1.43 -16.05
C ILE A 61 11.05 0.49 -14.84
N GLN A 62 12.26 0.43 -14.29
CA GLN A 62 12.56 -0.37 -13.11
C GLN A 62 11.76 0.10 -11.88
N ARG A 63 11.64 1.42 -11.68
CA ARG A 63 10.80 1.99 -10.61
C ARG A 63 9.32 1.62 -10.78
N MET A 64 8.82 1.65 -12.02
CA MET A 64 7.45 1.22 -12.31
C MET A 64 7.24 -0.26 -11.99
N LYS A 65 8.18 -1.13 -12.36
CA LYS A 65 8.13 -2.56 -12.02
C LYS A 65 8.11 -2.78 -10.51
N ILE A 66 8.89 -2.04 -9.73
CA ILE A 66 8.82 -2.11 -8.27
C ILE A 66 7.46 -1.64 -7.74
N ALA A 67 6.91 -0.54 -8.27
CA ALA A 67 5.57 -0.09 -7.87
C ALA A 67 4.51 -1.17 -8.16
N GLN A 68 4.54 -1.79 -9.35
CA GLN A 68 3.67 -2.92 -9.70
C GLN A 68 3.85 -4.11 -8.76
N TYR A 69 5.09 -4.40 -8.36
CA TYR A 69 5.38 -5.47 -7.41
C TYR A 69 4.79 -5.19 -6.02
N TYR A 70 4.85 -3.94 -5.56
CA TYR A 70 4.21 -3.52 -4.31
C TYR A 70 2.68 -3.64 -4.40
N LEU A 71 2.07 -3.25 -5.52
CA LEU A 71 0.62 -3.43 -5.74
C LEU A 71 0.24 -4.93 -5.74
N TYR A 72 1.07 -5.80 -6.32
CA TYR A 72 0.90 -7.25 -6.21
C TYR A 72 0.97 -7.75 -4.76
N LEU A 73 1.95 -7.28 -3.97
CA LEU A 73 2.04 -7.63 -2.55
C LEU A 73 0.79 -7.15 -1.80
N TYR A 74 0.37 -5.90 -2.02
CA TYR A 74 -0.82 -5.34 -1.38
C TYR A 74 -2.09 -6.10 -1.78
N GLN A 75 -2.27 -6.40 -3.07
CA GLN A 75 -3.44 -7.13 -3.53
C GLN A 75 -3.46 -8.57 -3.01
N SER A 76 -2.31 -9.26 -2.99
CA SER A 76 -2.25 -10.66 -2.53
C SER A 76 -2.30 -10.80 -1.01
N ALA A 77 -2.00 -9.76 -0.23
CA ALA A 77 -2.04 -9.84 1.22
C ALA A 77 -3.46 -10.06 1.79
N ARG A 78 -3.53 -10.80 2.90
CA ARG A 78 -4.76 -10.95 3.71
C ARG A 78 -5.11 -9.63 4.38
N PHE A 79 -4.11 -8.97 4.95
CA PHE A 79 -4.25 -7.75 5.72
C PHE A 79 -2.98 -6.90 5.63
N VAL A 80 -3.15 -5.60 5.65
CA VAL A 80 -2.05 -4.63 5.65
C VAL A 80 -2.16 -3.74 6.87
N VAL A 81 -1.06 -3.58 7.61
CA VAL A 81 -0.93 -2.63 8.71
C VAL A 81 0.19 -1.66 8.35
N THR A 82 -0.10 -0.37 8.31
CA THR A 82 0.87 0.62 7.83
C THR A 82 0.70 1.99 8.47
N THR A 83 1.76 2.77 8.55
CA THR A 83 1.71 4.21 8.88
C THR A 83 1.49 5.07 7.63
N ARG A 84 1.65 4.50 6.42
CA ARG A 84 1.75 5.26 5.16
C ARG A 84 0.39 5.45 4.50
N LEU A 85 0.06 6.69 4.15
CA LEU A 85 -1.12 7.00 3.34
C LEU A 85 -1.10 6.29 1.99
N HIS A 86 0.06 6.34 1.31
CA HIS A 86 0.26 5.69 0.02
C HIS A 86 0.42 4.17 0.09
N GLY A 87 0.48 3.56 1.28
CA GLY A 87 0.21 2.13 1.46
C GLY A 87 -1.28 1.85 1.67
N THR A 88 -1.98 2.76 2.36
CA THR A 88 -3.40 2.64 2.71
C THR A 88 -4.33 2.77 1.50
N LEU A 89 -4.19 3.85 0.72
CA LEU A 89 -5.13 4.15 -0.36
C LEU A 89 -5.11 3.12 -1.52
N PRO A 90 -3.95 2.60 -1.98
CA PRO A 90 -3.96 1.49 -2.93
C PRO A 90 -4.60 0.23 -2.35
N CYS A 91 -4.43 -0.08 -1.06
CA CYS A 91 -5.10 -1.23 -0.44
C CYS A 91 -6.63 -1.09 -0.48
N LEU A 92 -7.16 0.12 -0.25
CA LEU A 92 -8.58 0.40 -0.45
C LEU A 92 -8.99 0.12 -1.91
N ALA A 93 -8.25 0.67 -2.88
CA ALA A 93 -8.53 0.51 -4.31
C ALA A 93 -8.54 -0.97 -4.78
N LEU A 94 -7.63 -1.76 -4.20
CA LEU A 94 -7.42 -3.19 -4.46
C LEU A 94 -8.34 -4.11 -3.64
N GLY A 95 -9.12 -3.56 -2.71
CA GLY A 95 -10.01 -4.34 -1.84
C GLY A 95 -9.27 -5.16 -0.78
N THR A 96 -8.04 -4.81 -0.42
CA THR A 96 -7.29 -5.45 0.67
C THR A 96 -7.61 -4.77 2.00
N PRO A 97 -8.09 -5.51 3.02
CA PRO A 97 -8.26 -4.98 4.36
C PRO A 97 -7.00 -4.26 4.85
N VAL A 98 -7.15 -3.03 5.34
CA VAL A 98 -6.02 -2.20 5.76
C VAL A 98 -6.32 -1.42 7.03
N LEU A 99 -5.34 -1.36 7.93
CA LEU A 99 -5.35 -0.53 9.13
C LEU A 99 -4.20 0.47 9.08
N ASN A 100 -4.55 1.75 9.23
CA ASN A 100 -3.56 2.82 9.31
C ASN A 100 -3.19 3.14 10.77
N ILE A 101 -1.89 3.13 11.08
CA ILE A 101 -1.33 3.44 12.40
C ILE A 101 -0.90 4.92 12.45
N GLN A 102 -1.38 5.67 13.44
CA GLN A 102 -0.97 7.05 13.70
C GLN A 102 0.27 7.09 14.59
N GLU A 103 1.36 7.61 14.04
CA GLU A 103 2.54 7.95 14.85
C GLU A 103 2.42 9.34 15.48
N LYS A 104 3.26 9.61 16.48
CA LYS A 104 3.41 10.96 17.04
C LYS A 104 4.09 11.85 15.99
N GLY A 105 3.65 13.12 15.89
CA GLY A 105 4.14 14.03 14.85
C GLY A 105 3.46 13.84 13.49
N PHE A 106 2.30 13.18 13.47
CA PHE A 106 1.46 13.00 12.29
C PHE A 106 1.12 14.34 11.60
N GLU A 107 1.40 14.43 10.30
CA GLU A 107 1.14 15.63 9.49
C GLU A 107 -0.34 15.68 9.07
N GLU A 108 -1.23 16.14 9.97
CA GLU A 108 -2.68 16.20 9.73
C GLU A 108 -3.04 16.81 8.37
N GLY A 109 -2.37 17.89 7.96
CA GLY A 109 -2.66 18.57 6.69
C GLY A 109 -2.48 17.72 5.42
N ARG A 110 -1.60 16.71 5.44
CA ARG A 110 -1.40 15.79 4.30
C ARG A 110 -2.41 14.66 4.26
N PHE A 111 -3.00 14.35 5.41
CA PHE A 111 -3.90 13.21 5.59
C PHE A 111 -5.37 13.63 5.70
N ALA A 112 -5.64 14.91 5.89
CA ALA A 112 -6.96 15.48 6.06
C ALA A 112 -7.92 15.03 4.94
N GLY A 113 -8.97 14.31 5.33
CA GLY A 113 -10.01 13.77 4.45
C GLY A 113 -9.66 12.44 3.77
N LEU A 114 -8.38 12.04 3.72
CA LEU A 114 -7.94 10.79 3.08
C LEU A 114 -7.76 9.65 4.09
N ARG A 115 -7.37 9.93 5.33
CA ARG A 115 -7.20 8.91 6.38
C ARG A 115 -8.54 8.31 6.80
N GLU A 116 -9.58 9.12 6.84
CA GLU A 116 -10.95 8.74 7.22
C GLU A 116 -11.55 7.74 6.24
N LEU A 117 -10.95 7.55 5.06
CA LEU A 117 -11.36 6.54 4.10
C LEU A 117 -11.05 5.11 4.56
N ALA A 118 -10.14 4.94 5.52
CA ALA A 118 -9.75 3.65 6.09
C ALA A 118 -9.97 3.60 7.61
N HIS A 119 -9.95 2.37 8.15
CA HIS A 119 -9.82 2.17 9.59
C HIS A 119 -8.46 2.65 10.05
N HIS A 120 -8.42 3.29 11.20
CA HIS A 120 -7.19 3.86 11.71
C HIS A 120 -7.20 3.96 13.23
N VAL A 121 -6.04 3.82 13.84
CA VAL A 121 -5.82 3.89 15.29
C VAL A 121 -4.50 4.57 15.57
N THR A 122 -4.31 5.08 16.77
CA THR A 122 -3.01 5.53 17.27
C THR A 122 -2.12 4.35 17.65
N VAL A 123 -0.81 4.59 17.79
CA VAL A 123 0.12 3.58 18.32
C VAL A 123 -0.34 3.10 19.71
N GLU A 124 -0.74 4.00 20.60
CA GLU A 124 -1.19 3.68 21.95
C GLU A 124 -2.44 2.79 21.94
N GLU A 125 -3.43 3.15 21.12
CA GLU A 125 -4.65 2.36 20.93
C GLU A 125 -4.33 0.95 20.41
N PHE A 126 -3.51 0.86 19.36
CA PHE A 126 -3.10 -0.44 18.82
C PHE A 126 -2.42 -1.29 19.91
N LEU A 127 -1.47 -0.73 20.65
CA LEU A 127 -0.73 -1.44 21.70
C LEU A 127 -1.64 -1.89 22.86
N SER A 128 -2.70 -1.13 23.18
CA SER A 128 -3.68 -1.51 24.19
C SER A 128 -4.56 -2.71 23.80
N GLY A 129 -4.56 -3.11 22.52
CA GLY A 129 -5.25 -4.30 22.02
C GLY A 129 -6.69 -4.07 21.60
N ILE A 130 -7.08 -2.85 21.24
CA ILE A 130 -8.47 -2.55 20.82
C ILE A 130 -8.85 -3.16 19.46
N TYR A 131 -7.87 -3.57 18.65
CA TYR A 131 -8.09 -4.04 17.29
C TYR A 131 -7.73 -5.53 17.17
N ASP A 132 -8.68 -6.34 16.71
CA ASP A 132 -8.44 -7.75 16.40
C ASP A 132 -7.75 -7.89 15.04
N ILE A 133 -6.43 -8.12 15.07
CA ILE A 133 -5.61 -8.29 13.86
C ILE A 133 -5.89 -9.60 13.11
N ASN A 134 -6.46 -10.61 13.76
CA ASN A 134 -6.73 -11.91 13.16
C ASN A 134 -8.08 -11.91 12.41
N ASN A 135 -8.99 -11.02 12.82
CA ASN A 135 -10.27 -10.76 12.18
C ASN A 135 -10.41 -9.28 11.80
N PRO A 136 -9.61 -8.79 10.82
CA PRO A 136 -9.61 -7.39 10.45
C PRO A 136 -10.98 -6.96 9.90
N LEU A 137 -11.40 -5.75 10.26
CA LEU A 137 -12.65 -5.18 9.78
C LEU A 137 -12.63 -5.00 8.24
N PRO A 138 -13.76 -5.19 7.56
CA PRO A 138 -13.86 -4.85 6.14
C PRO A 138 -13.62 -3.35 5.94
N ASN A 139 -12.96 -3.01 4.83
CA ASN A 139 -12.66 -1.61 4.52
C ASN A 139 -13.94 -0.78 4.37
N PRO A 140 -13.97 0.47 4.86
CA PRO A 140 -15.04 1.41 4.54
C PRO A 140 -15.11 1.68 3.03
N GLN A 141 -16.33 1.90 2.52
CA GLN A 141 -16.58 2.18 1.10
C GLN A 141 -16.56 3.67 0.75
N ARG A 142 -16.17 4.54 1.69
CA ARG A 142 -16.14 6.01 1.52
C ARG A 142 -15.30 6.48 0.33
N HIS A 143 -14.28 5.70 -0.05
CA HIS A 143 -13.39 6.02 -1.16
C HIS A 143 -14.03 5.82 -2.56
N LEU A 144 -15.17 5.13 -2.67
CA LEU A 144 -15.78 4.78 -3.96
C LEU A 144 -16.30 6.01 -4.72
N GLU A 145 -16.89 6.99 -4.02
CA GLU A 145 -17.36 8.23 -4.64
C GLU A 145 -16.18 9.05 -5.18
N ILE A 146 -15.10 9.15 -4.39
CA ILE A 146 -13.87 9.84 -4.78
C ILE A 146 -13.24 9.16 -6.00
N ARG A 147 -13.17 7.83 -5.99
CA ARG A 147 -12.69 7.03 -7.12
C ARG A 147 -13.47 7.34 -8.39
N LYS A 148 -14.81 7.29 -8.32
CA LYS A 148 -15.69 7.57 -9.47
C LYS A 148 -15.44 8.97 -10.02
N ASN A 149 -15.38 9.99 -9.16
CA ASN A 149 -15.14 11.36 -9.59
C ASN A 149 -13.75 11.55 -10.24
N LEU A 150 -12.72 10.90 -9.69
CA LEU A 150 -11.38 10.90 -10.27
C LEU A 150 -11.34 10.24 -11.65
N GLU A 151 -11.96 9.07 -11.80
CA GLU A 151 -12.04 8.34 -13.07
C GLU A 151 -12.77 9.19 -14.14
N GLU A 152 -13.92 9.79 -13.81
CA GLU A 152 -14.68 10.67 -14.71
C GLU A 152 -13.85 11.88 -15.17
N ARG A 153 -13.14 12.54 -14.24
CA ARG A 153 -12.30 13.70 -14.56
C ARG A 153 -11.09 13.33 -15.41
N CYS A 154 -10.41 12.24 -15.07
CA CYS A 154 -9.28 11.76 -15.86
C CYS A 154 -9.72 11.34 -17.26
N GLN A 155 -10.85 10.66 -17.39
CA GLN A 155 -11.41 10.27 -18.68
C GLN A 155 -11.80 11.49 -19.51
N ALA A 156 -12.43 12.50 -18.91
CA ALA A 156 -12.78 13.74 -19.61
C ALA A 156 -11.54 14.49 -20.12
N PHE A 157 -10.44 14.48 -19.37
CA PHE A 157 -9.19 15.17 -19.74
C PHE A 157 -8.36 14.40 -20.76
N THR A 158 -8.21 13.07 -20.58
CA THR A 158 -7.30 12.24 -21.39
C THR A 158 -7.99 11.54 -22.55
N VAL A 159 -9.33 11.47 -22.55
CA VAL A 159 -10.15 10.63 -23.44
C VAL A 159 -9.82 9.12 -23.29
N PHE A 160 -9.03 8.76 -22.29
CA PHE A 160 -8.60 7.39 -22.03
C PHE A 160 -9.38 6.79 -20.86
N SER A 161 -9.77 5.53 -21.01
CA SER A 161 -10.29 4.71 -19.91
C SER A 161 -9.77 3.29 -20.08
N SER A 162 -9.52 2.61 -18.96
CA SER A 162 -9.06 1.23 -18.96
C SER A 162 -9.61 0.51 -17.75
N SER A 163 -10.09 -0.71 -17.97
CA SER A 163 -10.47 -1.64 -16.90
C SER A 163 -9.39 -2.70 -16.64
N LYS A 164 -8.20 -2.55 -17.24
CA LYS A 164 -7.08 -3.46 -17.01
C LYS A 164 -6.46 -3.18 -15.65
N GLY A 165 -6.01 -4.23 -14.97
CA GLY A 165 -5.27 -4.11 -13.72
C GLY A 165 -3.89 -3.46 -13.89
N PHE A 166 -3.17 -3.29 -12.78
CA PHE A 166 -1.88 -2.60 -12.74
C PHE A 166 -0.73 -3.30 -13.50
N LEU A 167 -0.87 -4.56 -13.89
CA LEU A 167 0.03 -5.28 -14.80
C LEU A 167 -0.33 -5.07 -16.27
N ASN A 168 -1.43 -4.37 -16.57
CA ASN A 168 -1.86 -4.00 -17.92
C ASN A 168 -2.01 -5.20 -18.89
N GLY A 169 -2.34 -6.38 -18.35
CA GLY A 169 -2.50 -7.63 -19.12
C GLY A 169 -1.22 -8.46 -19.25
N GLN A 170 -0.10 -8.04 -18.64
CA GLN A 170 1.07 -8.91 -18.50
C GLN A 170 0.74 -10.07 -17.53
N PRO A 171 0.99 -11.34 -17.91
CA PRO A 171 0.79 -12.47 -17.01
C PRO A 171 1.66 -12.35 -15.75
N LEU A 172 1.10 -12.68 -14.59
CA LEU A 172 1.79 -12.56 -13.30
C LEU A 172 3.12 -13.32 -13.27
N LEU A 173 3.16 -14.54 -13.82
CA LEU A 173 4.38 -15.35 -13.82
C LEU A 173 5.48 -14.71 -14.68
N GLU A 174 5.12 -14.13 -15.83
CA GLU A 174 6.06 -13.39 -16.67
C GLU A 174 6.57 -12.13 -15.98
N PHE A 175 5.68 -11.39 -15.30
CA PHE A 175 6.06 -10.22 -14.52
C PHE A 175 7.04 -10.57 -13.38
N LEU A 176 6.75 -11.62 -12.61
CA LEU A 176 7.62 -12.05 -11.51
C LEU A 176 8.96 -12.63 -11.98
N ALA A 177 9.03 -13.16 -13.20
CA ALA A 177 10.25 -13.65 -13.82
C ALA A 177 11.03 -12.57 -14.59
N ASP A 178 10.53 -11.33 -14.64
CA ASP A 178 11.14 -10.25 -15.41
C ASP A 178 12.54 -9.88 -14.85
N PRO A 179 13.61 -9.94 -15.69
CA PRO A 179 14.96 -9.66 -15.24
C PRO A 179 15.15 -8.26 -14.65
N ASP A 180 14.45 -7.23 -15.15
CA ASP A 180 14.56 -5.88 -14.60
C ASP A 180 13.91 -5.79 -13.22
N LEU A 181 12.79 -6.49 -13.01
CA LEU A 181 12.15 -6.54 -11.69
C LEU A 181 13.09 -7.21 -10.70
N ILE A 182 13.62 -8.39 -11.06
CA ILE A 182 14.55 -9.13 -10.21
C ILE A 182 15.78 -8.27 -9.89
N GLN A 183 16.38 -7.65 -10.91
CA GLN A 183 17.52 -6.76 -10.74
C GLN A 183 17.20 -5.59 -9.79
N SER A 184 16.02 -4.99 -9.93
CA SER A 184 15.58 -3.85 -9.12
C SER A 184 15.32 -4.24 -7.66
N VAL A 185 14.76 -5.43 -7.42
CA VAL A 185 14.56 -5.93 -6.05
C VAL A 185 15.90 -6.17 -5.38
N VAL A 186 16.84 -6.83 -6.07
CA VAL A 186 18.17 -7.14 -5.52
C VAL A 186 18.96 -5.86 -5.22
N THR A 187 19.05 -4.92 -6.16
CA THR A 187 19.80 -3.67 -5.94
C THR A 187 19.10 -2.74 -4.97
N GLY A 188 17.77 -2.66 -5.02
CA GLY A 188 16.97 -1.87 -4.09
C GLY A 188 17.17 -2.30 -2.64
N LEU A 189 17.12 -3.62 -2.37
CA LEU A 189 17.38 -4.17 -1.03
C LEU A 189 18.81 -3.88 -0.57
N TRP A 190 19.80 -4.08 -1.43
CA TRP A 190 21.20 -3.83 -1.10
C TRP A 190 21.46 -2.35 -0.77
N SER A 191 20.99 -1.44 -1.63
CA SER A 191 21.18 0.01 -1.44
C SER A 191 20.38 0.54 -0.24
N ALA A 192 19.16 0.04 -0.01
CA ALA A 192 18.37 0.40 1.17
C ALA A 192 19.04 -0.06 2.47
N HIS A 193 19.59 -1.28 2.50
CA HIS A 193 20.33 -1.77 3.66
C HIS A 193 21.55 -0.89 3.98
N GLN A 194 22.33 -0.51 2.97
CA GLN A 194 23.48 0.38 3.13
C GLN A 194 23.09 1.77 3.67
N GLN A 195 21.94 2.29 3.25
CA GLN A 195 21.54 3.66 3.57
C GLN A 195 20.73 3.76 4.88
N TYR A 196 19.90 2.77 5.17
CA TYR A 196 18.86 2.85 6.20
C TYR A 196 18.94 1.74 7.25
N GLY A 197 19.77 0.72 7.05
CA GLY A 197 19.77 -0.47 7.89
C GLY A 197 18.49 -1.32 7.71
N ILE A 198 18.30 -2.30 8.59
CA ILE A 198 17.15 -3.23 8.57
C ILE A 198 16.02 -2.78 9.53
N TYR A 199 16.36 -1.99 10.55
CA TYR A 199 15.44 -1.61 11.63
C TYR A 199 15.22 -0.10 11.63
N ARG A 200 13.94 0.30 11.62
CA ARG A 200 13.46 1.64 11.96
C ARG A 200 12.45 1.50 13.10
#